data_AF-A0A7G7BJ01-F1
#
_entry.id   AF-A0A7G7BJ01-F1
#
_cell.length_a   1.000
_cell.length_b   1.000
_cell.length_c   1.000
_cell.angle_alpha   90.00
_cell.angle_beta   90.00
_cell.angle_gamma   90.00
#
_symmetry.space_group_name_H-M   'P 1'
#
loop_
_entity.id
_entity.type
_entity.pdbx_description
1 polymer ?
#
loop_
_entity_poly.entity_id
_entity_poly.type
_entity_poly.pdbx_seq_one_letter_code
_entity_poly.pdbx_strand_id
1 'polypeptide(L)'
;MPEQETPSTETETVETPPEGEQSTGQEAQEPAEESVPADVLRKKLTDANAEAANYRTKLREVEARFTGAKTPEEFETAVAELKAQNEALERKILLSSVAAKFELPEALAKRLTGATPAELEADAKELQKLVSPQAPESLGGGLTPADGDDTFDPVKAARAARRRSY
;
A
#
# COMPACT_ATOMS: atom_id res chain seq x y z
N MET A 1 -11.59 9.45 70.94
CA MET A 1 -11.95 8.05 70.62
C MET A 1 -11.06 7.64 69.44
N PRO A 2 -10.19 6.62 69.63
CA PRO A 2 -9.20 6.11 68.67
C PRO A 2 -9.91 5.31 67.57
N GLU A 3 -9.33 4.98 66.41
CA GLU A 3 -8.33 3.94 66.11
C GLU A 3 -7.58 4.35 64.79
N GLN A 4 -6.25 4.33 64.63
CA GLN A 4 -5.33 3.18 64.49
C GLN A 4 -5.77 2.27 63.30
N GLU A 5 -5.02 1.90 62.26
CA GLU A 5 -3.57 1.64 62.07
C GLU A 5 -3.14 1.78 60.58
N THR A 6 -1.83 1.80 60.40
CA THR A 6 -1.02 1.96 59.18
C THR A 6 -0.84 0.63 58.38
N PRO A 7 0.23 0.43 57.56
CA PRO A 7 0.15 0.14 56.12
C PRO A 7 0.44 -1.33 55.75
N SER A 8 -0.13 -1.86 54.66
CA SER A 8 0.27 -3.19 54.15
C SER A 8 1.09 -3.04 52.87
N THR A 9 2.41 -3.20 53.04
CA THR A 9 3.37 -3.59 52.00
C THR A 9 3.27 -5.10 51.82
N GLU A 10 3.08 -5.59 50.60
CA GLU A 10 3.31 -6.99 50.22
C GLU A 10 3.71 -6.98 48.73
N THR A 11 5.00 -6.77 48.42
CA THR A 11 6.00 -7.78 48.02
C THR A 11 5.56 -8.78 46.94
N GLU A 12 6.21 -8.63 45.78
CA GLU A 12 6.72 -9.65 44.86
C GLU A 12 5.84 -10.86 44.48
N THR A 13 5.48 -10.90 43.21
CA THR A 13 5.63 -12.15 42.45
C THR A 13 6.07 -11.84 41.03
N VAL A 14 7.38 -11.94 40.83
CA VAL A 14 8.04 -11.96 39.52
C VAL A 14 7.70 -13.30 38.88
N GLU A 15 6.73 -13.34 37.96
CA GLU A 15 6.58 -14.50 37.07
C GLU A 15 7.72 -14.51 36.07
N THR A 16 8.61 -15.47 36.26
CA THR A 16 9.70 -15.82 35.35
C THR A 16 9.14 -16.78 34.30
N PRO A 17 9.16 -16.48 32.99
CA PRO A 17 8.88 -17.49 31.97
C PRO A 17 10.06 -18.47 31.88
N PRO A 18 9.84 -19.80 31.86
CA PRO A 18 10.92 -20.77 31.83
C PRO A 18 11.66 -20.74 30.49
N GLU A 19 12.99 -20.77 30.61
CA GLU A 19 13.94 -20.88 29.52
C GLU A 19 14.08 -22.34 29.08
N GLY A 20 13.94 -22.58 27.77
CA GLY A 20 14.59 -23.69 27.07
C GLY A 20 13.71 -24.88 26.67
N GLU A 21 13.28 -24.90 25.40
CA GLU A 21 13.22 -26.15 24.63
C GLU A 21 13.49 -25.85 23.15
N GLN A 22 14.69 -26.24 22.69
CA GLN A 22 15.05 -26.27 21.27
C GLN A 22 14.16 -27.29 20.56
N SER A 23 13.32 -26.84 19.63
CA SER A 23 12.79 -27.70 18.57
C SER A 23 13.39 -27.27 17.23
N THR A 24 14.15 -28.21 16.69
CA THR A 24 14.73 -28.25 15.36
C THR A 24 13.71 -28.02 14.26
N GLY A 25 14.07 -27.16 13.30
CA GLY A 25 13.86 -27.41 11.88
C GLY A 25 12.45 -27.22 11.35
N GLN A 26 12.02 -25.98 11.20
CA GLN A 26 11.20 -25.59 10.05
C GLN A 26 12.01 -24.57 9.25
N GLU A 27 12.43 -24.96 8.06
CA GLU A 27 12.85 -24.03 7.01
C GLU A 27 11.67 -23.11 6.72
N ALA A 28 11.61 -22.00 7.46
CA ALA A 28 11.00 -20.80 6.97
C ALA A 28 11.81 -20.42 5.73
N GLN A 29 11.23 -20.63 4.54
CA GLN A 29 11.67 -19.91 3.35
C GLN A 29 11.64 -18.43 3.72
N GLU A 30 12.82 -17.87 3.99
CA GLU A 30 13.01 -16.43 4.07
C GLU A 30 12.40 -15.87 2.78
N PRO A 31 11.37 -15.00 2.85
CA PRO A 31 11.03 -14.23 1.68
C PRO A 31 12.33 -13.50 1.33
N ALA A 32 12.87 -13.75 0.13
CA ALA A 32 14.08 -13.10 -0.33
C ALA A 32 13.92 -11.61 -0.05
N GLU A 33 14.61 -11.13 0.99
CA GLU A 33 14.53 -9.75 1.41
C GLU A 33 15.15 -8.98 0.26
N GLU A 34 14.29 -8.37 -0.55
CA GLU A 34 14.68 -7.39 -1.52
C GLU A 34 15.23 -6.21 -0.70
N SER A 35 16.50 -6.32 -0.30
CA SER A 35 17.09 -5.48 0.73
C SER A 35 17.16 -4.07 0.17
N VAL A 36 16.25 -3.21 0.63
CA VAL A 36 16.24 -1.82 0.22
C VAL A 36 17.56 -1.21 0.66
N PRO A 37 18.32 -0.54 -0.22
CA PRO A 37 19.62 0.02 0.14
C PRO A 37 19.50 0.90 1.39
N ALA A 38 20.45 0.77 2.32
CA ALA A 38 20.43 1.51 3.59
C ALA A 38 20.27 3.02 3.41
N ASP A 39 20.79 3.58 2.31
CA ASP A 39 20.67 5.01 1.99
C ASP A 39 19.23 5.42 1.64
N VAL A 40 18.46 4.54 0.98
CA VAL A 40 17.04 4.78 0.69
C VAL A 40 16.22 4.74 1.98
N LEU A 41 16.53 3.82 2.89
CA LEU A 41 15.88 3.73 4.20
C LEU A 41 16.16 4.96 5.06
N ARG A 42 17.43 5.41 5.12
CA ARG A 42 17.81 6.66 5.80
C ARG A 42 17.07 7.84 5.22
N LYS A 43 17.00 7.95 3.88
CA LYS A 43 16.27 9.03 3.21
C LYS A 43 14.78 9.02 3.55
N LYS A 44 14.12 7.86 3.48
CA LYS A 44 12.70 7.74 3.88
C LYS A 44 12.48 8.14 5.34
N LEU A 45 13.40 7.77 6.24
CA LEU A 45 13.33 8.13 7.65
C LEU A 45 13.52 9.64 7.86
N THR A 46 14.46 10.27 7.14
CA THR A 46 14.64 11.73 7.20
C THR A 46 13.43 12.46 6.64
N ASP A 47 12.85 11.98 5.54
CA ASP A 47 11.66 12.56 4.92
C ASP A 47 10.46 12.45 5.87
N ALA A 48 10.23 11.28 6.46
CA ALA A 48 9.17 11.06 7.46
C ALA A 48 9.35 11.94 8.71
N ASN A 49 10.59 12.11 9.18
CA ASN A 49 10.88 12.99 10.31
C ASN A 49 10.64 14.46 9.98
N ALA A 50 10.97 14.90 8.75
CA ALA A 50 10.70 16.25 8.29
C ALA A 50 9.20 16.51 8.16
N GLU A 51 8.43 15.55 7.63
CA GLU A 51 6.97 15.61 7.60
C GLU A 51 6.37 15.70 9.00
N ALA A 52 6.80 14.84 9.92
CA ALA A 52 6.36 14.86 11.32
C ALA A 52 6.66 16.21 12.00
N ALA A 53 7.83 16.80 11.73
CA ALA A 53 8.17 18.13 12.21
C ALA A 53 7.22 19.21 11.64
N ASN A 54 6.95 19.18 10.33
CA ASN A 54 6.02 20.09 9.67
C ASN A 54 4.58 19.96 10.21
N TYR A 55 4.13 18.75 10.53
CA TYR A 55 2.81 18.56 11.14
C TYR A 55 2.74 19.17 12.54
N ARG A 56 3.81 19.04 13.34
CA ARG A 56 3.89 19.66 14.68
C ARG A 56 3.87 21.19 14.59
N THR A 57 4.56 21.79 13.61
CA THR A 57 4.52 23.26 13.45
C THR A 57 3.14 23.73 13.01
N LYS A 58 2.53 23.08 12.01
CA LYS A 58 1.16 23.39 11.56
C LYS A 58 0.14 23.28 12.69
N LEU A 59 0.23 22.25 13.53
CA LEU A 59 -0.64 22.08 14.67
C LEU A 59 -0.51 23.25 15.65
N ARG A 60 0.72 23.65 15.99
CA ARG A 60 0.96 24.82 16.85
C ARG A 60 0.47 26.13 16.23
N GLU A 61 0.61 26.30 14.91
CA GLU A 61 0.10 27.47 14.19
C GLU A 61 -1.43 27.53 14.25
N VAL A 62 -2.11 26.41 14.08
CA VAL A 62 -3.56 26.30 14.20
C VAL A 62 -3.99 26.61 15.64
N GLU A 63 -3.35 26.02 16.64
CA GLU A 63 -3.60 26.33 18.06
C GLU A 63 -3.38 27.82 18.38
N ALA A 64 -2.33 28.43 17.82
CA ALA A 64 -2.07 29.86 17.97
C ALA A 64 -3.17 30.73 17.31
N ARG A 65 -3.71 30.33 16.16
CA ARG A 65 -4.85 31.01 15.52
C ARG A 65 -6.12 30.90 16.36
N PHE A 66 -6.40 29.72 16.92
CA PHE A 66 -7.55 29.51 17.80
C PHE A 66 -7.45 30.29 19.11
N THR A 67 -6.27 30.34 19.73
CA THR A 67 -6.04 31.11 20.96
C THR A 67 -5.96 32.62 20.73
N GLY A 68 -5.56 33.04 19.52
CA GLY A 68 -5.50 34.44 19.10
C GLY A 68 -6.84 35.01 18.61
N ALA A 69 -7.77 34.17 18.17
CA ALA A 69 -9.12 34.57 17.76
C ALA A 69 -9.90 35.09 18.97
N LYS A 70 -10.15 36.41 19.00
CA LYS A 70 -10.86 37.08 20.11
C LYS A 70 -12.30 37.41 19.75
N THR A 71 -12.64 37.31 18.47
CA THR A 71 -13.98 37.55 17.96
C THR A 71 -14.63 36.22 17.52
N PRO A 72 -15.95 36.10 17.64
CA PRO A 72 -16.67 34.89 17.19
C PRO A 72 -16.50 34.65 15.68
N GLU A 73 -16.39 35.71 14.88
CA GLU A 73 -16.19 35.62 13.42
C GLU A 73 -14.81 35.03 13.07
N GLU A 74 -13.74 35.42 13.78
CA GLU A 74 -12.40 34.83 13.62
C GLU A 74 -12.37 33.35 14.04
N PHE A 75 -13.17 32.96 15.03
CA PHE A 75 -13.27 31.57 15.44
C PHE A 75 -14.03 30.73 14.41
N GLU A 76 -15.18 31.22 13.91
CA GLU A 76 -15.96 30.52 12.88
C GLU A 76 -15.18 30.35 11.58
N THR A 77 -14.41 31.37 11.17
CA THR A 77 -13.53 31.27 10.00
C THR A 77 -12.41 30.25 10.22
N ALA A 78 -11.73 30.24 11.38
CA ALA A 78 -10.72 29.23 11.71
C ALA A 78 -11.29 27.80 11.74
N VAL A 79 -12.51 27.63 12.26
CA VAL A 79 -13.22 26.33 12.25
C VAL A 79 -13.58 25.91 10.82
N ALA A 80 -14.08 26.83 9.99
CA ALA A 80 -14.42 26.54 8.61
C ALA A 80 -13.18 26.15 7.79
N GLU A 81 -12.06 26.85 7.97
CA GLU A 81 -10.78 26.50 7.34
C GLU A 81 -10.30 25.11 7.77
N LEU A 82 -10.37 24.78 9.07
CA LEU A 82 -9.97 23.47 9.58
C LEU A 82 -10.86 22.35 9.02
N LYS A 83 -12.18 22.58 8.97
CA LYS A 83 -13.13 21.62 8.37
C LYS A 83 -12.83 21.39 6.89
N ALA A 84 -12.60 22.46 6.13
CA ALA A 84 -12.25 22.34 4.72
C ALA A 84 -10.93 21.58 4.50
N GLN A 85 -9.94 21.77 5.38
CA GLN A 85 -8.69 21.00 5.35
C GLN A 85 -8.92 19.52 5.64
N ASN A 86 -9.76 19.20 6.64
CA ASN A 86 -10.10 17.82 6.98
C ASN A 86 -10.85 17.13 5.84
N GLU A 87 -11.88 17.76 5.28
CA GLU A 87 -12.64 17.23 4.14
C GLU A 87 -11.73 16.99 2.92
N ALA A 88 -10.79 17.90 2.65
CA ALA A 88 -9.83 17.73 1.57
C ALA A 88 -8.86 16.55 1.82
N LEU A 89 -8.46 16.31 3.06
CA LEU A 89 -7.60 15.17 3.43
C LEU A 89 -8.38 13.86 3.37
N GLU A 90 -9.59 13.81 3.93
CA GLU A 90 -10.48 12.66 3.85
C GLU A 90 -10.74 12.25 2.40
N ARG A 91 -11.01 13.23 1.53
CA ARG A 91 -11.18 12.97 0.10
C ARG A 91 -9.92 12.39 -0.53
N LYS A 92 -8.74 12.92 -0.23
CA LYS A 92 -7.47 12.38 -0.75
C LYS A 92 -7.24 10.95 -0.28
N ILE A 93 -7.52 10.65 0.99
CA ILE A 93 -7.42 9.30 1.55
C ILE A 93 -8.38 8.37 0.81
N LEU A 94 -9.64 8.77 0.63
CA LEU A 94 -10.64 7.99 -0.09
C LEU A 94 -10.16 7.69 -1.52
N LEU A 95 -9.75 8.71 -2.29
CA LEU A 95 -9.21 8.54 -3.64
C LEU A 95 -8.00 7.60 -3.68
N SER A 96 -7.06 7.77 -2.75
CA SER A 96 -5.87 6.92 -2.67
C SER A 96 -6.21 5.48 -2.29
N SER A 97 -7.19 5.27 -1.40
CA SER A 97 -7.64 3.94 -0.99
C SER A 97 -8.33 3.20 -2.13
N VAL A 98 -9.17 3.89 -2.91
CA VAL A 98 -9.84 3.32 -4.07
C VAL A 98 -8.81 3.03 -5.17
N ALA A 99 -7.91 3.97 -5.45
CA ALA A 99 -6.83 3.73 -6.41
C ALA A 99 -5.97 2.53 -6.04
N ALA A 100 -5.60 2.38 -4.76
CA ALA A 100 -4.85 1.22 -4.27
C ALA A 100 -5.62 -0.10 -4.42
N LYS A 101 -6.94 -0.12 -4.16
CA LYS A 101 -7.79 -1.31 -4.35
C LYS A 101 -7.80 -1.80 -5.80
N PHE A 102 -7.73 -0.89 -6.77
CA PHE A 102 -7.77 -1.21 -8.20
C PHE A 102 -6.39 -1.16 -8.87
N GLU A 103 -5.31 -1.07 -8.08
CA GLU A 103 -3.91 -1.01 -8.55
C GLU A 103 -3.65 0.12 -9.56
N LEU A 104 -4.37 1.23 -9.40
CA LEU A 104 -4.25 2.39 -10.29
C LEU A 104 -3.02 3.23 -9.91
N PRO A 105 -2.24 3.71 -10.91
CA PRO A 105 -1.17 4.67 -10.67
C PRO A 105 -1.68 5.96 -10.00
N GLU A 106 -0.83 6.59 -9.18
CA GLU A 106 -1.17 7.83 -8.46
C GLU A 106 -1.61 8.98 -9.39
N ALA A 107 -1.12 8.98 -10.63
CA ALA A 107 -1.51 9.93 -11.67
C ALA A 107 -3.01 9.84 -12.01
N LEU A 108 -3.60 8.64 -11.97
CA LEU A 108 -5.01 8.39 -12.24
C LEU A 108 -5.87 8.50 -10.98
N ALA A 109 -5.31 8.25 -9.80
CA ALA A 109 -5.98 8.47 -8.52
C ALA A 109 -6.52 9.92 -8.37
N LYS A 110 -5.76 10.90 -8.87
CA LYS A 110 -6.15 12.33 -8.89
C LYS A 110 -7.27 12.67 -9.88
N ARG A 111 -7.56 11.76 -10.81
CA ARG A 111 -8.53 11.95 -11.89
C ARG A 111 -9.84 11.19 -11.67
N LEU A 112 -9.92 10.37 -10.61
CA LEU A 112 -11.15 9.68 -10.27
C LEU A 112 -12.29 10.68 -10.05
N THR A 113 -13.42 10.40 -10.69
CA THR A 113 -14.62 11.21 -10.69
C THR A 113 -15.71 10.53 -9.86
N GLY A 114 -16.37 11.31 -9.01
CA GLY A 114 -17.40 10.81 -8.11
C GLY A 114 -17.42 11.54 -6.78
N ALA A 115 -18.60 11.60 -6.18
CA ALA A 115 -18.80 12.12 -4.83
C ALA A 115 -18.95 10.98 -3.81
N THR A 116 -19.43 9.82 -4.25
CA THR A 116 -19.66 8.65 -3.41
C THR A 116 -18.56 7.60 -3.58
N PRO A 117 -18.32 6.76 -2.57
CA PRO A 117 -17.35 5.66 -2.70
C PRO A 117 -17.73 4.72 -3.85
N ALA A 118 -19.02 4.47 -4.07
CA ALA A 118 -19.49 3.58 -5.14
C ALA A 118 -19.21 4.14 -6.55
N GLU A 119 -19.40 5.44 -6.76
CA GLU A 119 -19.04 6.10 -8.03
C GLU A 119 -17.54 6.04 -8.29
N LEU A 120 -16.73 6.29 -7.27
CA LEU A 120 -15.27 6.26 -7.39
C LEU A 120 -14.76 4.85 -7.68
N GLU A 121 -15.35 3.81 -7.08
CA GLU A 121 -15.00 2.42 -7.36
C GLU A 121 -15.42 2.00 -8.78
N ALA A 122 -16.55 2.48 -9.29
CA ALA A 122 -17.00 2.22 -10.65
C ALA A 122 -16.05 2.86 -11.68
N ASP A 123 -15.72 4.14 -11.50
CA ASP A 123 -14.79 4.87 -12.37
C ASP A 123 -13.38 4.26 -12.30
N ALA A 124 -12.92 3.88 -11.10
CA ALA A 124 -11.65 3.20 -10.93
C ALA A 124 -11.61 1.86 -11.68
N LYS A 125 -12.70 1.09 -11.65
CA LYS A 125 -12.82 -0.17 -12.39
C LYS A 125 -12.84 0.05 -13.91
N GLU A 126 -13.38 1.15 -14.40
CA GLU A 126 -13.32 1.51 -15.82
C GLU A 126 -11.89 1.87 -16.23
N LEU A 127 -11.20 2.69 -15.45
CA LEU A 127 -9.81 3.06 -15.69
C LEU A 127 -8.87 1.85 -15.59
N GLN A 128 -9.13 0.91 -14.67
CA GLN A 128 -8.33 -0.30 -14.52
C GLN A 128 -8.29 -1.12 -15.81
N LYS A 129 -9.42 -1.24 -16.53
CA LYS A 129 -9.49 -1.96 -17.82
C LYS A 129 -8.60 -1.34 -18.90
N LEU A 130 -8.33 -0.04 -18.80
CA LEU A 130 -7.50 0.69 -19.78
C LEU A 130 -6.01 0.65 -19.44
N VAL A 131 -5.68 0.48 -18.16
CA VAL A 131 -4.30 0.51 -17.65
C VAL A 131 -3.71 -0.89 -17.59
N SER A 132 -4.49 -1.86 -17.15
CA SER A 132 -4.04 -3.25 -17.08
C SER A 132 -4.03 -3.83 -18.49
N PRO A 133 -2.85 -4.23 -19.03
CA PRO A 133 -2.84 -4.96 -20.29
C PRO A 133 -3.65 -6.23 -20.10
N GLN A 134 -4.71 -6.38 -20.89
CA GLN A 134 -5.48 -7.62 -20.90
C GLN A 134 -4.52 -8.72 -21.33
N ALA A 135 -4.11 -9.58 -20.39
CA ALA A 135 -3.22 -10.69 -20.71
C ALA A 135 -3.90 -11.51 -21.81
N PRO A 136 -3.24 -11.74 -22.97
CA PRO A 136 -3.83 -12.55 -24.02
C PRO A 136 -4.13 -13.94 -23.43
N GLU A 137 -5.32 -14.48 -23.73
CA GLU A 137 -5.78 -15.78 -23.21
C GLU A 137 -4.80 -16.94 -23.49
N SER A 138 -3.91 -16.75 -24.48
CA SER A 138 -2.73 -17.59 -24.66
C SER A 138 -1.52 -16.74 -25.07
N LEU A 139 -0.41 -16.93 -24.36
CA LEU A 139 0.93 -16.55 -24.83
C LEU A 139 1.45 -17.61 -25.80
N GLY A 140 0.62 -17.98 -26.78
CA GLY A 140 0.93 -18.94 -27.83
C GLY A 140 1.88 -18.33 -28.87
N GLY A 141 3.10 -18.00 -28.46
CA GLY A 141 4.21 -17.98 -29.41
C GLY A 141 4.29 -19.40 -29.97
N GLY A 142 4.27 -19.56 -31.30
CA GLY A 142 4.10 -20.81 -32.04
C GLY A 142 5.21 -21.86 -31.85
N LEU A 143 5.56 -22.14 -30.61
CA LEU A 143 6.54 -23.08 -30.09
C LEU A 143 5.89 -24.07 -29.11
N THR A 144 4.57 -24.00 -28.88
CA THR A 144 3.87 -25.13 -28.27
C THR A 144 4.00 -26.30 -29.25
N PRO A 145 4.71 -27.39 -28.89
CA PRO A 145 4.67 -28.59 -29.71
C PRO A 145 3.20 -28.99 -29.73
N ALA A 146 2.57 -28.93 -30.89
CA ALA A 146 1.30 -29.61 -31.03
C ALA A 146 1.58 -31.08 -30.71
N ASP A 147 0.83 -31.69 -29.81
CA ASP A 147 0.86 -33.15 -29.57
C ASP A 147 0.36 -33.96 -30.80
N GLY A 148 0.33 -33.32 -31.98
CA GLY A 148 0.18 -33.96 -33.27
C GLY A 148 1.57 -34.20 -33.86
N ASP A 149 1.72 -35.36 -34.48
CA ASP A 149 2.94 -35.96 -35.02
C ASP A 149 3.65 -35.15 -36.14
N ASP A 150 3.34 -33.86 -36.28
CA ASP A 150 3.96 -32.92 -37.22
C ASP A 150 5.33 -32.44 -36.73
N THR A 151 6.16 -33.40 -36.31
CA THR A 151 7.60 -33.16 -36.22
C THR A 151 8.09 -32.91 -37.65
N PHE A 152 8.64 -31.72 -37.92
CA PHE A 152 9.20 -31.40 -39.22
C PHE A 152 10.32 -32.40 -39.57
N ASP A 153 10.02 -33.34 -40.46
CA ASP A 153 11.00 -34.32 -40.96
C ASP A 153 11.76 -33.72 -42.15
N PRO A 154 13.04 -33.34 -41.96
CA PRO A 154 13.82 -32.69 -43.00
C PRO A 154 14.07 -33.61 -44.21
N VAL A 155 14.04 -34.94 -44.02
CA VAL A 155 14.26 -35.92 -45.09
C VAL A 155 13.02 -36.03 -45.98
N LYS A 156 11.82 -36.04 -45.38
CA LYS A 156 10.55 -35.95 -46.14
C LYS A 156 10.45 -34.63 -46.91
N ALA A 157 10.78 -33.50 -46.27
CA ALA A 157 10.74 -32.19 -46.90
C ALA A 157 11.68 -32.10 -48.13
N ALA A 158 12.93 -32.58 -47.99
CA ALA A 158 13.90 -32.60 -49.08
C ALA A 158 13.48 -33.51 -50.25
N ARG A 159 12.89 -34.68 -49.95
CA ARG A 159 12.35 -35.58 -50.99
C ARG A 159 11.16 -34.97 -51.72
N ALA A 160 10.26 -34.29 -51.01
CA ALA A 160 9.11 -33.62 -51.61
C ALA A 160 9.52 -32.42 -52.49
N ALA A 161 10.57 -31.69 -52.12
CA ALA A 161 11.13 -30.62 -52.94
C ALA A 161 11.73 -31.15 -54.25
N ARG A 162 12.47 -32.26 -54.20
CA ARG A 162 13.02 -32.91 -55.41
C ARG A 162 11.94 -33.45 -56.34
N ARG A 163 10.86 -34.02 -55.81
CA ARG A 163 9.74 -34.53 -56.63
C ARG A 163 8.93 -33.44 -57.33
N ARG A 164 8.92 -32.21 -56.83
CA ARG A 164 8.22 -31.07 -57.45
C ARG A 164 9.05 -30.33 -58.50
N SER A 165 10.34 -30.67 -58.63
CA SER A 165 11.28 -30.02 -59.55
C SER A 165 11.48 -30.80 -60.87
N TYR A 166 10.68 -31.84 -61.12
CA TYR A 166 10.65 -32.64 -62.34
C TYR A 166 9.25 -32.69 -62.92
#